data_AF-A0A060BN53-F1
#
_entry.id   AF-A0A060BN53-F1
#
_cell.length_a   1.000
_cell.length_b   1.000
_cell.length_c   1.000
_cell.angle_alpha   90.00
_cell.angle_beta   90.00
_cell.angle_gamma   90.00
#
_symmetry.space_group_name_H-M   'P 1'
#
loop_
_entity.id
_entity.type
_entity.pdbx_description
1 polymer ?
#
loop_
_entity_poly.entity_id
_entity_poly.type
_entity_poly.pdbx_seq_one_letter_code
_entity_poly.pdbx_strand_id
1 'polypeptide(L)'
;GYGEMLIKPDLAERYGGRDDVLRSAGAEILFTTLMEPARLMAQALFLLALPFGLTVGWAPQNRADRGVSWSDAARQFWAPTLAGVMLAAAFALASPLALVLALPVLASLLLAIPFAVVTADADFSAWLRAEEICA
;
A
#
# COMPACT_ATOMS: atom_id res chain seq x y z
N GLY A 1 -16.96 14.72 -1.37
CA GLY A 1 -15.84 13.90 -1.89
C GLY A 1 -14.81 14.80 -2.56
N TYR A 2 -13.62 14.29 -2.93
CA TYR A 2 -12.53 15.11 -3.50
C TYR A 2 -12.98 16.03 -4.65
N GLY A 3 -13.83 15.53 -5.56
CA GLY A 3 -14.40 16.35 -6.63
C GLY A 3 -15.24 17.54 -6.16
N GLU A 4 -15.93 17.42 -5.02
CA GLU A 4 -16.72 18.51 -4.45
C GLU A 4 -15.84 19.57 -3.77
N MET A 5 -14.75 19.16 -3.10
CA MET A 5 -13.76 20.08 -2.54
C MET A 5 -13.04 20.85 -3.65
N LEU A 6 -12.77 20.21 -4.79
CA LEU A 6 -12.16 20.89 -5.94
C LEU A 6 -13.09 21.86 -6.67
N ILE A 7 -14.41 21.64 -6.60
CA ILE A 7 -15.43 22.49 -7.23
C ILE A 7 -15.80 23.68 -6.34
N LYS A 8 -15.79 23.52 -5.01
CA LYS A 8 -16.13 24.58 -4.04
C LYS A 8 -14.87 25.20 -3.42
N PRO A 9 -14.42 26.39 -3.89
CA PRO A 9 -13.20 27.02 -3.39
C PRO A 9 -13.25 27.32 -1.88
N ASP A 10 -14.41 27.69 -1.35
CA ASP A 10 -14.61 27.94 0.10
C ASP A 10 -14.37 26.71 0.98
N LEU A 11 -14.57 25.50 0.43
CA LEU A 11 -14.25 24.26 1.14
C LEU A 11 -12.75 23.97 1.03
N ALA A 12 -12.15 24.14 -0.16
CA ALA A 12 -10.73 23.90 -0.36
C ALA A 12 -9.85 24.80 0.51
N GLU A 13 -10.23 26.07 0.69
CA GLU A 13 -9.50 27.02 1.56
C GLU A 13 -9.47 26.60 3.03
N ARG A 14 -10.44 25.81 3.50
CA ARG A 14 -10.41 25.24 4.88
C ARG A 14 -9.39 24.11 5.05
N TYR A 15 -8.86 23.59 3.96
CA TYR A 15 -7.90 22.48 3.90
C TYR A 15 -6.56 22.91 3.25
N GLY A 16 -6.17 24.18 3.38
CA GLY A 16 -4.91 24.71 2.84
C GLY A 16 -5.00 25.25 1.40
N GLY A 17 -6.06 24.92 0.67
CA GLY A 17 -6.32 25.39 -0.69
C GLY A 17 -6.54 24.25 -1.68
N ARG A 18 -6.77 24.57 -2.95
CA ARG A 18 -7.05 23.56 -3.99
C ARG A 18 -5.83 22.67 -4.28
N ASP A 19 -4.63 23.23 -4.21
CA ASP A 19 -3.39 22.50 -4.50
C ASP A 19 -3.06 21.49 -3.40
N ASP A 20 -3.28 21.84 -2.13
CA ASP A 20 -3.06 20.92 -1.00
C ASP A 20 -4.09 19.80 -0.97
N VAL A 21 -5.35 20.10 -1.33
CA VAL A 21 -6.38 19.08 -1.55
C VAL A 21 -6.01 18.14 -2.71
N LEU A 22 -5.42 18.63 -3.80
CA LEU A 22 -4.95 17.77 -4.89
C LEU A 22 -3.78 16.88 -4.48
N ARG A 23 -2.81 17.41 -3.74
CA ARG A 23 -1.64 16.68 -3.25
C ARG A 23 -2.04 15.57 -2.26
N SER A 24 -2.86 15.91 -1.27
CA SER A 24 -3.39 14.95 -0.29
C SER A 24 -4.26 13.87 -0.96
N ALA A 25 -5.18 14.25 -1.84
CA ALA A 25 -5.99 13.29 -2.59
C ALA A 25 -5.13 12.37 -3.46
N GLY A 26 -4.11 12.92 -4.14
CA GLY A 26 -3.17 12.14 -4.95
C GLY A 26 -2.36 11.15 -4.12
N ALA A 27 -1.85 11.58 -2.96
CA ALA A 27 -1.15 10.72 -2.02
C ALA A 27 -2.04 9.61 -1.48
N GLU A 28 -3.29 9.92 -1.12
CA GLU A 28 -4.26 8.92 -0.65
C GLU A 28 -4.61 7.90 -1.73
N ILE A 29 -4.88 8.35 -2.96
CA ILE A 29 -5.17 7.46 -4.09
C ILE A 29 -3.98 6.54 -4.37
N LEU A 30 -2.76 7.09 -4.39
CA LEU A 30 -1.55 6.29 -4.59
C LEU A 30 -1.37 5.26 -3.47
N PHE A 31 -1.53 5.68 -2.22
CA PHE A 31 -1.40 4.83 -1.05
C PHE A 31 -2.42 3.69 -1.06
N THR A 32 -3.70 4.01 -1.29
CA THR A 32 -4.79 3.00 -1.36
C THR A 32 -4.61 2.05 -2.52
N THR A 33 -4.26 2.56 -3.72
CA THR A 33 -4.01 1.75 -4.91
C THR A 33 -2.87 0.75 -4.71
N LEU A 34 -1.82 1.12 -3.97
CA LEU A 34 -0.70 0.22 -3.67
C LEU A 34 -1.00 -0.70 -2.47
N MET A 35 -1.75 -0.24 -1.47
CA MET A 35 -1.99 -1.03 -0.25
C MET A 35 -3.08 -2.09 -0.45
N GLU A 36 -4.15 -1.78 -1.17
CA GLU A 36 -5.31 -2.65 -1.29
C GLU A 36 -5.01 -4.02 -1.94
N PRO A 37 -4.34 -4.10 -3.10
CA PRO A 37 -4.17 -5.40 -3.75
C PRO A 37 -3.20 -6.30 -2.98
N ALA A 38 -2.18 -5.73 -2.34
CA ALA A 38 -1.29 -6.45 -1.43
C ALA A 38 -2.06 -7.04 -0.24
N ARG A 39 -2.97 -6.26 0.36
CA ARG A 39 -3.84 -6.71 1.46
C ARG A 39 -4.78 -7.83 1.00
N LEU A 40 -5.43 -7.67 -0.16
CA LEU A 40 -6.34 -8.67 -0.71
C LEU A 40 -5.62 -9.99 -1.03
N MET A 41 -4.41 -9.92 -1.59
CA MET A 41 -3.60 -11.10 -1.84
C MET A 41 -3.21 -11.81 -0.54
N ALA A 42 -2.75 -11.06 0.47
CA ALA A 42 -2.44 -11.62 1.78
C ALA A 42 -3.67 -12.30 2.42
N GLN A 43 -4.84 -11.66 2.32
CA GLN A 43 -6.11 -12.21 2.81
C GLN A 43 -6.51 -13.48 2.04
N ALA A 44 -6.39 -13.50 0.71
CA ALA A 44 -6.69 -14.67 -0.11
C ALA A 44 -5.76 -15.84 0.23
N LEU A 45 -4.45 -15.59 0.35
CA LEU A 45 -3.47 -16.60 0.75
C LEU A 45 -3.75 -17.13 2.16
N PHE A 46 -4.13 -16.26 3.09
CA PHE A 46 -4.54 -16.67 4.43
C PHE A 46 -5.78 -17.58 4.41
N LEU A 47 -6.82 -17.22 3.63
CA LEU A 47 -8.01 -18.05 3.48
C LEU A 47 -7.70 -19.41 2.84
N LEU A 48 -6.78 -19.45 1.86
CA LEU A 48 -6.29 -20.68 1.25
C LEU A 48 -5.48 -21.54 2.23
N ALA A 49 -4.80 -20.91 3.19
CA ALA A 49 -3.99 -21.57 4.21
C ALA A 49 -4.81 -22.20 5.35
N LEU A 50 -6.01 -21.67 5.64
CA LEU A 50 -6.90 -22.18 6.70
C LEU A 50 -7.17 -23.69 6.68
N PRO A 51 -7.52 -24.34 5.55
CA PRO A 51 -7.76 -25.78 5.52
C PRO A 51 -6.53 -26.63 5.88
N PHE A 52 -5.33 -26.06 5.81
CA PHE A 52 -4.07 -26.73 6.17
C PHE A 52 -3.72 -26.58 7.66
N GLY A 53 -4.62 -26.01 8.48
CA GLY A 53 -4.43 -25.86 9.92
C GLY A 53 -3.51 -24.69 10.31
N LEU A 54 -3.19 -23.79 9.37
CA LEU A 54 -2.47 -22.56 9.65
C LEU A 54 -3.38 -21.62 10.45
N THR A 55 -3.19 -21.60 11.76
CA THR A 55 -3.86 -20.67 12.67
C THR A 55 -2.91 -19.51 12.97
N VAL A 56 -3.30 -18.30 12.56
CA VAL A 56 -2.60 -17.08 12.98
C VAL A 56 -3.14 -16.74 14.36
N GLY A 57 -2.38 -17.10 15.39
CA GLY A 57 -2.66 -16.69 16.77
C GLY A 57 -2.58 -15.17 16.92
N TRP A 58 -3.19 -14.63 17.98
CA TRP A 58 -3.08 -13.22 18.30
C TRP A 58 -1.65 -12.90 18.77
N ALA A 59 -0.76 -12.60 17.82
CA ALA A 59 0.61 -12.22 18.11
C ALA A 59 0.64 -10.84 18.80
N PRO A 60 1.49 -10.65 19.82
CA PRO A 60 1.64 -9.35 20.46
C PRO A 60 2.00 -8.30 19.40
N GLN A 61 1.10 -7.33 19.21
CA GLN A 61 1.32 -6.22 18.29
C GLN A 61 2.39 -5.31 18.90
N ASN A 62 3.54 -5.21 18.24
CA ASN A 62 4.59 -4.31 18.68
C ASN A 62 4.15 -2.86 18.41
N ARG A 63 3.70 -2.17 19.47
CA ARG A 63 3.36 -0.74 19.46
C ARG A 63 4.50 0.15 19.96
N ALA A 64 5.68 -0.41 20.22
CA ALA A 64 6.83 0.43 20.51
C ALA A 64 7.23 1.21 19.25
N ASP A 65 7.73 2.44 19.41
CA ASP A 65 8.18 3.40 18.36
C ASP A 65 9.30 2.89 17.43
N ARG A 66 9.54 1.58 17.39
CA ARG A 66 10.46 0.98 16.42
C ARG A 66 9.66 0.77 15.14
N GLY A 67 10.00 1.55 14.11
CA GLY A 67 9.50 1.33 12.75
C GLY A 67 9.69 -0.12 12.29
N VAL A 68 9.02 -0.50 11.20
CA VAL A 68 9.06 -1.87 10.70
C VAL A 68 10.43 -2.18 10.11
N SER A 69 11.11 -3.21 10.64
CA SER A 69 12.38 -3.67 10.07
C SER A 69 12.14 -4.33 8.72
N TRP A 70 13.13 -4.25 7.81
CA TRP A 70 13.08 -4.94 6.52
C TRP A 70 12.84 -6.44 6.66
N SER A 71 13.41 -7.07 7.69
CA SER A 71 13.20 -8.48 7.96
C SER A 71 11.77 -8.82 8.38
N ASP A 72 11.14 -7.94 9.18
CA ASP A 72 9.75 -8.15 9.61
C ASP A 72 8.78 -7.92 8.45
N ALA A 73 9.01 -6.86 7.66
CA ALA A 73 8.27 -6.62 6.42
C ALA A 73 8.40 -7.79 5.45
N ALA A 74 9.61 -8.30 5.22
CA ALA A 74 9.83 -9.46 4.36
C ALA A 74 9.11 -10.70 4.89
N ARG A 75 9.16 -10.99 6.20
CA ARG A 75 8.44 -12.12 6.81
C ARG A 75 6.92 -12.02 6.69
N GLN A 76 6.37 -10.80 6.69
CA GLN A 76 4.94 -10.60 6.57
C GLN A 76 4.45 -10.63 5.11
N PHE A 77 5.25 -10.09 4.18
CA PHE A 77 4.85 -9.86 2.78
C PHE A 77 5.52 -10.80 1.76
N TRP A 78 6.39 -11.74 2.16
CA TRP A 78 7.06 -12.65 1.21
C TRP A 78 6.07 -13.45 0.36
N ALA A 79 4.95 -13.90 0.93
CA ALA A 79 4.00 -14.75 0.21
C ALA A 79 3.23 -13.96 -0.87
N PRO A 80 2.65 -12.77 -0.57
CA PRO A 80 2.14 -11.88 -1.60
C PRO A 80 3.18 -11.46 -2.65
N THR A 81 4.42 -11.13 -2.22
CA THR A 81 5.49 -10.75 -3.16
C THR A 81 5.89 -11.90 -4.08
N LEU A 82 5.98 -13.13 -3.56
CA LEU A 82 6.24 -14.33 -4.36
C LEU A 82 5.12 -14.59 -5.35
N ALA A 83 3.85 -14.46 -4.93
CA ALA A 83 2.71 -14.54 -5.83
C ALA A 83 2.78 -13.48 -6.94
N GLY A 84 3.17 -12.25 -6.60
CA GLY A 84 3.43 -11.18 -7.57
C GLY A 84 4.52 -11.53 -8.58
N VAL A 85 5.65 -12.09 -8.14
CA VAL A 85 6.73 -12.55 -9.04
C VAL A 85 6.26 -13.65 -9.97
N MET A 86 5.52 -14.65 -9.46
CA MET A 86 4.99 -15.74 -10.28
C MET A 86 3.98 -15.23 -11.32
N LEU A 87 3.07 -14.33 -10.92
CA LEU A 87 2.11 -13.72 -11.83
C LEU A 87 2.80 -12.85 -12.89
N ALA A 88 3.80 -12.05 -12.51
CA ALA A 88 4.58 -11.26 -13.44
C ALA A 88 5.29 -12.12 -14.49
N ALA A 89 5.91 -13.23 -14.06
CA ALA A 89 6.53 -14.19 -14.98
C ALA A 89 5.50 -14.84 -15.91
N ALA A 90 4.33 -15.25 -15.39
CA ALA A 90 3.26 -15.82 -16.19
C ALA A 90 2.73 -14.85 -17.25
N PHE A 91 2.52 -13.58 -16.89
CA PHE A 91 2.09 -12.55 -17.84
C PHE A 91 3.16 -12.21 -18.86
N ALA A 92 4.44 -12.13 -18.46
CA ALA A 92 5.55 -11.89 -19.36
C ALA A 92 5.68 -12.99 -20.43
N LEU A 93 5.38 -14.25 -20.07
CA LEU A 93 5.33 -15.39 -21.00
C LEU A 93 4.09 -15.35 -21.90
N ALA A 94 2.96 -14.84 -21.41
CA ALA A 94 1.71 -14.80 -22.16
C ALA A 94 1.67 -13.69 -23.21
N SER A 95 1.87 -12.42 -22.80
CA SER A 95 2.03 -11.30 -23.72
C SER A 95 2.56 -10.05 -23.01
N PRO A 96 3.40 -9.23 -23.67
CA PRO A 96 3.83 -7.95 -23.12
C PRO A 96 2.67 -7.01 -22.78
N LEU A 97 1.60 -7.03 -23.58
CA LEU A 97 0.42 -6.20 -23.33
C LEU A 97 -0.29 -6.61 -22.03
N ALA A 98 -0.47 -7.91 -21.78
CA ALA A 98 -1.07 -8.38 -20.53
C ALA A 98 -0.23 -7.99 -19.32
N LEU A 99 1.10 -8.04 -19.43
CA LEU A 99 2.01 -7.61 -18.36
C LEU A 99 1.83 -6.11 -18.05
N VAL A 100 1.75 -5.26 -19.07
CA VAL A 100 1.56 -3.81 -18.89
C VAL A 100 0.21 -3.50 -18.25
N LEU A 101 -0.86 -4.21 -18.65
CA LEU A 101 -2.18 -4.03 -18.05
C LEU A 101 -2.24 -4.53 -16.60
N ALA A 102 -1.51 -5.59 -16.27
CA ALA A 102 -1.42 -6.12 -14.91
C ALA A 102 -0.45 -5.33 -14.01
N LEU A 103 0.36 -4.43 -14.59
CA LEU A 103 1.44 -3.74 -13.90
C LEU A 103 1.02 -3.01 -12.62
N PRO A 104 -0.13 -2.29 -12.54
CA PRO A 104 -0.52 -1.61 -11.30
C PRO A 104 -0.71 -2.58 -10.14
N VAL A 105 -1.33 -3.73 -10.40
CA VAL A 105 -1.54 -4.79 -9.41
C VAL A 105 -0.22 -5.48 -9.08
N LEU A 106 0.60 -5.80 -10.09
CA LEU A 106 1.91 -6.43 -9.86
C LEU A 106 2.85 -5.51 -9.08
N ALA A 107 2.87 -4.22 -9.38
CA ALA A 107 3.66 -3.21 -8.68
C ALA A 107 3.29 -3.17 -7.19
N SER A 108 2.00 -3.23 -6.85
CA SER A 108 1.57 -3.31 -5.46
C SER A 108 2.13 -4.53 -4.71
N LEU A 109 2.16 -5.70 -5.35
CA LEU A 109 2.64 -6.95 -4.76
C LEU A 109 4.17 -6.98 -4.62
N LEU A 110 4.87 -6.47 -5.64
CA LEU A 110 6.33 -6.42 -5.68
C LEU A 110 6.89 -5.34 -4.75
N LEU A 111 6.20 -4.21 -4.62
CA LEU A 111 6.60 -3.09 -3.78
C LEU A 111 6.03 -3.15 -2.36
N ALA A 112 5.25 -4.18 -2.00
CA ALA A 112 4.64 -4.29 -0.66
C ALA A 112 5.68 -4.19 0.48
N ILE A 113 6.84 -4.83 0.33
CA ILE A 113 7.92 -4.79 1.34
C ILE A 113 8.50 -3.39 1.52
N PRO A 114 9.08 -2.73 0.49
CA PRO A 114 9.62 -1.38 0.66
C PRO A 114 8.53 -0.37 1.04
N PHE A 115 7.31 -0.54 0.54
CA PHE A 115 6.18 0.31 0.90
C PHE A 115 5.85 0.21 2.39
N ALA A 116 5.79 -1.00 2.96
CA ALA A 116 5.54 -1.19 4.39
C ALA A 116 6.64 -0.59 5.28
N VAL A 117 7.90 -0.65 4.84
CA VAL A 117 9.02 -0.06 5.59
C VAL A 117 8.96 1.46 5.54
N VAL A 118 8.82 2.06 4.35
CA VAL A 118 8.77 3.52 4.18
C VAL A 118 7.57 4.12 4.89
N THR A 119 6.41 3.49 4.81
CA THR A 119 5.19 4.01 5.45
C THR A 119 5.17 3.84 6.97
N ALA A 120 5.98 2.93 7.51
CA ALA A 120 6.17 2.77 8.95
C ALA A 120 7.37 3.57 9.49
N ASP A 121 8.08 4.30 8.63
CA ASP A 121 9.23 5.11 9.01
C ASP A 121 8.79 6.43 9.68
N ALA A 122 9.45 6.76 10.79
CA ALA A 122 9.10 7.92 11.59
C ALA A 122 9.48 9.24 10.91
N ASP A 123 10.60 9.26 10.17
CA ASP A 123 11.08 10.45 9.46
C ASP A 123 10.20 10.73 8.25
N PHE A 124 9.80 9.69 7.51
CA PHE A 124 8.83 9.82 6.42
C PHE A 124 7.48 10.34 6.91
N SER A 125 6.99 9.82 8.04
CA SER A 125 5.74 10.28 8.66
C SER A 125 5.84 11.70 9.22
N ALA A 126 7.01 12.13 9.70
CA ALA A 126 7.26 13.49 10.14
C ALA A 126 7.31 14.46 8.95
N TRP A 127 7.94 14.05 7.84
CA TRP A 127 7.98 14.82 6.60
C TRP A 127 6.58 15.05 6.00
N LEU A 128 5.75 14.00 5.93
CA LEU A 128 4.37 14.13 5.44
C LEU A 128 3.52 15.11 6.25
N ARG A 129 3.75 15.17 7.57
CA ARG A 129 3.10 16.13 8.48
C ARG A 129 3.63 17.54 8.29
N ALA A 130 4.93 17.70 8.06
CA ALA A 130 5.54 19.00 7.81
C ALA A 130 5.06 19.65 6.49
N GLU A 131 4.75 18.83 5.49
CA GLU A 131 4.23 19.28 4.19
C GLU A 131 2.69 19.41 4.16
N GLU A 132 2.00 19.26 5.31
CA GLU A 132 0.53 19.32 5.46
C GLU A 132 -0.25 18.34 4.55
N ILE A 133 0.40 17.31 4.02
CA ILE A 133 -0.22 16.27 3.18
C ILE A 133 -1.12 15.37 4.02
N CYS A 134 -0.76 15.16 5.28
CA CYS A 134 -1.54 14.42 6.28
C CYS A 134 -1.64 15.28 7.55
N ALA A 135 -2.67 16.12 7.63
CA ALA A 135 -3.00 16.95 8.79
C ALA A 135 -3.94 16.23 9.76
#